data_AF-A0A151BEV0-F1
#
_entry.id   AF-A0A151BEV0-F1
#
_cell.length_a   1.000
_cell.length_b   1.000
_cell.length_c   1.000
_cell.angle_alpha   90.00
_cell.angle_beta   90.00
_cell.angle_gamma   90.00
#
_symmetry.space_group_name_H-M   'P 1'
#
loop_
_entity.id
_entity.type
_entity.pdbx_description
1 polymer ?
#
loop_
_entity_poly.entity_id
_entity_poly.type
_entity_poly.pdbx_seq_one_letter_code
_entity_poly.pdbx_strand_id
1 'polypeptide(L)'
;MANLLKLLQDSEVLRLLYKLHVDLKAEIIPRISSKGVYYPLLREVLNREADDVSFLNKLYEEGFLLRDVYDKIFRCPDCSSADLRPRLQCPNCGSANFSCGEVLVHYSCGHVDFEGSFQAGESLLKCPECGKLLKQVGIDYGEPGKAYKCLHCGDFFYYPMEYWVCCNCSKMFKPMEASVEDVFTYRFNEAMKGEVEKVLSYVKPISQVFEKAGFTVECFPELKGKSGSKHIVDIYAIAGNGRRKVRKLIVDVEEKPDEGMVTLDEFLRFVAKVLDLREKGTKSLMLAIPNLEKEAKMVASKLKIEWIEARSVKEATLQVDRLLSSL
;
A
#
# COMPACT_ATOMS: atom_id res chain seq x y z
N MET A 1 4.88 24.16 14.67
CA MET A 1 6.03 24.71 13.89
C MET A 1 7.28 23.86 14.03
N ALA A 2 7.76 23.52 15.23
CA ALA A 2 8.93 22.65 15.40
C ALA A 2 8.76 21.23 14.80
N ASN A 3 7.56 20.62 14.93
CA ASN A 3 7.28 19.29 14.40
C ASN A 3 7.23 19.27 12.86
N LEU A 4 6.60 20.29 12.26
CA LEU A 4 6.50 20.48 10.81
C LEU A 4 7.88 20.57 10.13
N LEU A 5 8.80 21.36 10.70
CA LEU A 5 10.17 21.51 10.21
C LEU A 5 10.93 20.17 10.26
N LYS A 6 10.79 19.43 11.35
CA LYS A 6 11.44 18.14 11.53
C LYS A 6 10.91 17.08 10.54
N LEU A 7 9.61 17.06 10.28
CA LEU A 7 8.99 16.16 9.31
C LEU A 7 9.45 16.45 7.88
N LEU A 8 9.63 17.73 7.57
CA LEU A 8 10.09 18.21 6.29
C LEU A 8 11.61 18.03 6.08
N GLN A 9 12.37 17.69 7.12
CA GLN A 9 13.79 17.31 6.99
C GLN A 9 13.97 15.83 6.65
N ASP A 10 12.90 15.04 6.71
CA ASP A 10 12.91 13.63 6.33
C ASP A 10 12.88 13.49 4.79
N SER A 11 13.90 12.82 4.23
CA SER A 11 14.04 12.65 2.78
C SER A 11 12.92 11.81 2.16
N GLU A 12 12.34 10.87 2.89
CA GLU A 12 11.21 10.05 2.43
C GLU A 12 9.95 10.91 2.31
N VAL A 13 9.68 11.72 3.33
CA VAL A 13 8.58 12.68 3.32
C VAL A 13 8.72 13.64 2.14
N LEU A 14 9.91 14.22 1.95
CA LEU A 14 10.14 15.18 0.86
C LEU A 14 9.95 14.56 -0.52
N ARG A 15 10.45 13.35 -0.75
CA ARG A 15 10.27 12.66 -2.05
C ARG A 15 8.81 12.37 -2.33
N LEU A 16 8.04 11.93 -1.34
CA LEU A 16 6.60 11.71 -1.49
C LEU A 16 5.86 13.03 -1.74
N LEU A 17 6.09 14.05 -0.92
CA LEU A 17 5.42 15.34 -1.06
C LEU A 17 5.77 16.04 -2.38
N TYR A 18 7.03 15.95 -2.83
CA TYR A 18 7.43 16.43 -4.15
C TYR A 18 6.67 15.72 -5.26
N LYS A 19 6.61 14.37 -5.22
CA LYS A 19 5.91 13.58 -6.22
C LYS A 19 4.45 14.01 -6.37
N LEU A 20 3.77 14.21 -5.23
CA LEU A 20 2.38 14.64 -5.22
C LEU A 20 2.20 16.15 -5.52
N HIS A 21 3.21 16.97 -5.26
CA HIS A 21 3.21 18.39 -5.62
C HIS A 21 3.31 18.59 -7.14
N VAL A 22 4.15 17.78 -7.81
CA VAL A 22 4.32 17.84 -9.28
C VAL A 22 3.03 17.43 -10.00
N ASP A 23 2.31 16.45 -9.46
CA ASP A 23 1.01 16.02 -9.96
C ASP A 23 -0.04 16.12 -8.84
N LEU A 24 -0.67 17.29 -8.71
CA LEU A 24 -1.67 17.57 -7.67
C LEU A 24 -2.93 16.68 -7.79
N LYS A 25 -3.13 16.01 -8.93
CA LYS A 25 -4.21 15.04 -9.12
C LYS A 25 -3.80 13.62 -8.73
N ALA A 26 -2.54 13.39 -8.39
CA ALA A 26 -2.08 12.09 -7.96
C ALA A 26 -2.70 11.72 -6.60
N GLU A 27 -3.24 10.51 -6.54
CA GLU A 27 -3.79 9.92 -5.33
C GLU A 27 -2.94 8.74 -4.88
N ILE A 28 -2.76 8.62 -3.57
CA ILE A 28 -2.13 7.50 -2.92
C ILE A 28 -3.22 6.47 -2.62
N ILE A 29 -3.46 5.57 -3.57
CA ILE A 29 -4.54 4.60 -3.51
C ILE A 29 -4.07 3.30 -2.83
N PRO A 30 -4.81 2.77 -1.84
CA PRO A 30 -4.47 1.53 -1.16
C PRO A 30 -4.73 0.29 -2.04
N ARG A 31 -4.05 -0.80 -1.71
CA ARG A 31 -4.38 -2.17 -2.14
C ARG A 31 -4.63 -3.03 -0.91
N ILE A 32 -5.74 -3.76 -0.93
CA ILE A 32 -6.17 -4.64 0.15
C ILE A 32 -5.88 -6.08 -0.25
N SER A 33 -5.25 -6.84 0.64
CA SER A 33 -4.93 -8.26 0.47
C SER A 33 -5.20 -9.02 1.76
N SER A 34 -5.12 -10.35 1.71
CA SER A 34 -5.22 -11.19 2.93
C SER A 34 -4.14 -10.87 3.97
N LYS A 35 -3.02 -10.28 3.56
CA LYS A 35 -1.93 -9.84 4.46
C LYS A 35 -2.14 -8.44 5.04
N GLY A 36 -3.19 -7.74 4.61
CA GLY A 36 -3.51 -6.37 5.03
C GLY A 36 -3.46 -5.35 3.89
N VAL A 37 -3.38 -4.08 4.29
CA VAL A 37 -3.40 -2.91 3.42
C VAL A 37 -1.99 -2.44 3.14
N TYR A 38 -1.68 -2.13 1.88
CA TYR A 38 -0.41 -1.52 1.49
C TYR A 38 -0.62 -0.48 0.39
N TYR A 39 0.35 0.41 0.19
CA TYR A 39 0.25 1.50 -0.78
C TYR A 39 1.33 1.37 -1.86
N PRO A 40 0.99 0.89 -3.07
CA PRO A 40 1.97 0.65 -4.14
C PRO A 40 2.86 1.86 -4.45
N LEU A 41 2.29 3.07 -4.43
CA LEU A 41 3.02 4.30 -4.70
C LEU A 41 4.15 4.56 -3.68
N LEU A 42 3.95 4.19 -2.41
CA LEU A 42 5.00 4.33 -1.39
C LEU A 42 6.16 3.39 -1.67
N ARG A 43 5.89 2.17 -2.16
CA ARG A 43 6.94 1.24 -2.56
C ARG A 43 7.72 1.75 -3.77
N GLU A 44 7.04 2.36 -4.74
CA GLU A 44 7.70 2.97 -5.91
C GLU A 44 8.58 4.16 -5.52
N VAL A 45 8.07 5.05 -4.66
CA VAL A 45 8.75 6.31 -4.32
C VAL A 45 9.82 6.13 -3.25
N LEU A 46 9.56 5.29 -2.24
CA LEU A 46 10.41 5.15 -1.04
C LEU A 46 11.22 3.86 -1.02
N ASN A 47 10.89 2.89 -1.87
CA ASN A 47 11.56 1.58 -1.94
C ASN A 47 11.70 0.90 -0.56
N ARG A 48 10.62 0.93 0.24
CA ARG A 48 10.57 0.31 1.57
C ARG A 48 9.35 -0.57 1.75
N GLU A 49 9.49 -1.57 2.62
CA GLU A 49 8.38 -2.32 3.22
C GLU A 49 8.31 -1.97 4.71
N ALA A 50 7.70 -0.83 5.03
CA ALA A 50 7.46 -0.42 6.41
C ALA A 50 5.97 -0.12 6.63
N ASP A 51 5.62 0.36 7.82
CA ASP A 51 4.23 0.69 8.15
C ASP A 51 3.76 1.93 7.36
N ASP A 52 3.23 1.67 6.16
CA ASP A 52 2.70 2.69 5.25
C ASP A 52 1.54 3.46 5.87
N VAL A 53 0.68 2.79 6.64
CA VAL A 53 -0.52 3.39 7.24
C VAL A 53 -0.13 4.42 8.28
N SER A 54 0.77 4.07 9.20
CA SER A 54 1.28 5.01 10.21
C SER A 54 2.00 6.19 9.58
N PHE A 55 2.82 5.95 8.55
CA PHE A 55 3.52 7.03 7.84
C PHE A 55 2.56 8.03 7.18
N LEU A 56 1.55 7.55 6.45
CA LEU A 56 0.57 8.42 5.79
C LEU A 56 -0.33 9.15 6.79
N ASN A 57 -0.71 8.48 7.89
CA ASN A 57 -1.49 9.11 8.96
C ASN A 57 -0.74 10.29 9.59
N LYS A 58 0.58 10.18 9.81
CA LYS A 58 1.39 11.31 10.31
C LYS A 58 1.36 12.50 9.36
N LEU A 59 1.48 12.28 8.05
CA LEU A 59 1.42 13.35 7.05
C LEU A 59 0.04 13.99 6.95
N TYR A 60 -1.01 13.22 7.16
CA TYR A 60 -2.37 13.74 7.29
C TYR A 60 -2.56 14.58 8.56
N GLU A 61 -2.08 14.09 9.71
CA GLU A 61 -2.18 14.81 11.01
C GLU A 61 -1.42 16.15 10.99
N GLU A 62 -0.28 16.21 10.30
CA GLU A 62 0.47 17.46 10.08
C GLU A 62 -0.10 18.33 8.94
N GLY A 63 -1.18 17.88 8.29
CA GLY A 63 -1.93 18.66 7.30
C GLY A 63 -1.38 18.65 5.87
N PHE A 64 -0.32 17.89 5.59
CA PHE A 64 0.25 17.77 4.23
C PHE A 64 -0.63 16.95 3.29
N LEU A 65 -1.38 16.01 3.83
CA LEU A 65 -2.30 15.18 3.08
C LEU A 65 -3.73 15.46 3.53
N LEU A 66 -4.65 15.36 2.56
CA LEU A 66 -6.06 15.14 2.81
C LEU A 66 -6.33 13.64 2.65
N ARG A 67 -7.34 13.13 3.33
CA ARG A 67 -7.73 11.72 3.21
C ARG A 67 -9.24 11.57 3.07
N ASP A 68 -9.63 10.57 2.29
CA ASP A 68 -11.01 10.18 2.05
C ASP A 68 -11.13 8.66 2.32
N VAL A 69 -12.27 8.21 2.86
CA VAL A 69 -12.48 6.78 3.11
C VAL A 69 -12.56 6.03 1.78
N TYR A 70 -11.64 5.11 1.57
CA TYR A 70 -11.61 4.22 0.40
C TYR A 70 -12.45 2.97 0.63
N ASP A 71 -12.26 2.31 1.78
CA ASP A 71 -12.96 1.07 2.15
C ASP A 71 -12.89 0.84 3.67
N LYS A 72 -13.48 -0.24 4.15
CA LYS A 72 -13.36 -0.72 5.53
C LYS A 72 -12.82 -2.14 5.53
N ILE A 73 -11.82 -2.39 6.37
CA ILE A 73 -11.29 -3.74 6.59
C ILE A 73 -11.80 -4.28 7.91
N PHE A 74 -12.28 -5.51 7.87
CA PHE A 74 -12.71 -6.22 9.07
C PHE A 74 -11.56 -7.06 9.61
N ARG A 75 -11.42 -7.06 10.94
CA ARG A 75 -10.35 -7.76 11.64
C ARG A 75 -10.88 -8.62 12.77
N CYS A 76 -10.15 -9.69 13.03
CA CYS A 76 -10.38 -10.53 14.19
C CYS A 76 -10.30 -9.70 15.48
N PRO A 77 -11.31 -9.72 16.35
CA PRO A 77 -11.29 -8.96 17.60
C PRO A 77 -10.20 -9.41 18.58
N ASP A 78 -9.70 -10.65 18.45
CA ASP A 78 -8.70 -11.21 19.36
C ASP A 78 -7.25 -10.96 18.89
N CYS A 79 -6.97 -11.07 17.58
CA CYS A 79 -5.59 -11.00 17.06
C CYS A 79 -5.35 -9.96 15.96
N SER A 80 -6.35 -9.15 15.61
CA SER A 80 -6.29 -8.11 14.57
C SER A 80 -5.94 -8.60 13.14
N SER A 81 -5.92 -9.91 12.90
CA SER A 81 -5.75 -10.45 11.54
C SER A 81 -6.95 -10.14 10.67
N ALA A 82 -6.71 -9.78 9.41
CA ALA A 82 -7.73 -9.58 8.38
C ALA A 82 -8.05 -10.86 7.59
N ASP A 83 -7.35 -11.97 7.86
CA ASP A 83 -7.59 -13.25 7.20
C ASP A 83 -8.79 -13.96 7.86
N LEU A 84 -9.98 -13.56 7.41
CA LEU A 84 -11.26 -14.02 7.91
C LEU A 84 -11.98 -14.80 6.82
N ARG A 85 -12.59 -15.93 7.19
CA ARG A 85 -13.47 -16.69 6.31
C ARG A 85 -14.88 -16.80 6.90
N PRO A 86 -15.93 -16.74 6.08
CA PRO A 86 -17.28 -17.04 6.55
C PRO A 86 -17.42 -18.52 6.91
N ARG A 87 -18.28 -18.80 7.90
CA ARG A 87 -18.73 -20.12 8.30
C ARG A 87 -20.23 -20.05 8.55
N LEU A 88 -20.97 -20.78 7.73
CA LEU A 88 -22.42 -20.85 7.81
C LEU A 88 -22.85 -22.10 8.59
N GLN A 89 -23.90 -21.99 9.40
CA GLN A 89 -24.42 -23.07 10.23
C GLN A 89 -25.96 -23.13 10.17
N CYS A 90 -26.50 -24.33 10.34
CA CYS A 90 -27.92 -24.54 10.53
C CYS A 90 -28.41 -23.81 11.80
N PRO A 91 -29.46 -22.98 11.72
CA PRO A 91 -29.98 -22.24 12.88
C PRO A 91 -30.50 -23.13 14.00
N ASN A 92 -31.00 -24.35 13.68
CA ASN A 92 -31.59 -25.25 14.67
C ASN A 92 -30.53 -26.06 15.43
N CYS A 93 -29.57 -26.66 14.73
CA CYS A 93 -28.60 -27.59 15.34
C CYS A 93 -27.12 -27.16 15.27
N GLY A 94 -26.80 -26.04 14.63
CA GLY A 94 -25.42 -25.56 14.45
C GLY A 94 -24.57 -26.33 13.44
N SER A 95 -25.11 -27.37 12.79
CA SER A 95 -24.38 -28.16 11.79
C SER A 95 -24.08 -27.33 10.53
N ALA A 96 -22.86 -27.45 10.01
CA ALA A 96 -22.49 -26.90 8.70
C ALA A 96 -22.85 -27.82 7.53
N ASN A 97 -23.41 -29.00 7.81
CA ASN A 97 -23.79 -29.98 6.80
C ASN A 97 -25.23 -29.72 6.32
N PHE A 98 -25.37 -28.90 5.29
CA PHE A 98 -26.65 -28.58 4.66
C PHE A 98 -26.47 -28.37 3.16
N SER A 99 -27.55 -28.54 2.40
CA SER A 99 -27.59 -28.29 0.95
C SER A 99 -28.62 -27.21 0.62
N CYS A 100 -28.46 -26.56 -0.53
CA CYS A 100 -29.39 -25.54 -1.06
C CYS A 100 -30.07 -26.07 -2.32
N GLY A 101 -31.37 -25.84 -2.46
CA GLY A 101 -32.14 -26.29 -3.61
C GLY A 101 -33.52 -25.65 -3.67
N GLU A 102 -34.20 -25.80 -4.82
CA GLU A 102 -35.61 -25.41 -4.97
C GLU A 102 -36.49 -26.33 -4.13
N VAL A 103 -37.34 -25.75 -3.30
CA VAL A 103 -38.22 -26.48 -2.38
C VAL A 103 -39.61 -26.60 -2.97
N LEU A 104 -40.21 -27.78 -2.81
CA LEU A 104 -41.64 -28.00 -3.04
C LEU A 104 -42.33 -28.34 -1.72
N VAL A 105 -43.52 -27.76 -1.54
CA VAL A 105 -44.41 -28.02 -0.41
C VAL A 105 -45.69 -28.63 -0.93
N HIS A 106 -45.96 -29.91 -0.65
CA HIS A 106 -47.21 -30.53 -1.05
C HIS A 106 -48.32 -30.17 -0.06
N TYR A 107 -49.32 -29.39 -0.48
CA TYR A 107 -50.33 -28.84 0.42
C TYR A 107 -51.23 -29.91 1.05
N SER A 108 -51.51 -31.01 0.34
CA SER A 108 -52.45 -32.02 0.82
C SER A 108 -51.92 -32.85 2.00
N CYS A 109 -50.61 -33.08 2.10
CA CYS A 109 -50.02 -33.87 3.19
C CYS A 109 -48.95 -33.14 3.99
N GLY A 110 -48.59 -31.92 3.60
CA GLY A 110 -47.58 -31.10 4.28
C GLY A 110 -46.13 -31.52 4.01
N HIS A 111 -45.87 -32.46 3.10
CA HIS A 111 -44.51 -32.89 2.79
C HIS A 111 -43.71 -31.73 2.18
N VAL A 112 -42.51 -31.50 2.73
CA VAL A 112 -41.56 -30.49 2.25
C VAL A 112 -40.25 -31.17 1.92
N ASP A 113 -39.82 -31.05 0.67
CA ASP A 113 -38.49 -31.46 0.25
C ASP A 113 -38.00 -30.66 -0.95
N PHE A 114 -36.77 -30.90 -1.40
CA PHE A 114 -36.30 -30.38 -2.66
C PHE A 114 -37.05 -30.98 -3.84
N GLU A 115 -37.22 -30.20 -4.90
CA GLU A 115 -37.90 -30.60 -6.14
C GLU A 115 -37.43 -31.95 -6.68
N GLY A 116 -36.13 -32.24 -6.62
CA GLY A 116 -35.56 -33.51 -7.04
C GLY A 116 -36.15 -34.73 -6.32
N SER A 117 -36.57 -34.61 -5.05
CA SER A 117 -37.24 -35.69 -4.31
C SER A 117 -38.67 -35.96 -4.80
N PHE A 118 -39.29 -35.01 -5.49
CA PHE A 118 -40.63 -35.15 -6.08
C PHE A 118 -40.59 -35.60 -7.54
N GLN A 119 -39.43 -35.59 -8.19
CA GLN A 119 -39.33 -35.90 -9.61
C GLN A 119 -39.48 -37.41 -9.86
N ALA A 120 -40.53 -37.79 -10.60
CA ALA A 120 -40.86 -39.18 -10.95
C ALA A 120 -40.77 -39.48 -12.46
N GLY A 121 -40.21 -38.56 -13.24
CA GLY A 121 -40.02 -38.62 -14.69
C GLY A 121 -39.58 -37.25 -15.23
N GLU A 122 -39.52 -37.08 -16.56
CA GLU A 122 -39.05 -35.82 -17.17
C GLU A 122 -39.88 -34.59 -16.78
N SER A 123 -41.19 -34.75 -16.58
CA SER A 123 -42.12 -33.65 -16.26
C SER A 123 -43.20 -34.05 -15.23
N LEU A 124 -43.01 -35.18 -14.55
CA LEU A 124 -43.98 -35.71 -13.60
C LEU A 124 -43.49 -35.48 -12.16
N LEU A 125 -44.23 -34.68 -11.40
CA LEU A 125 -44.00 -34.50 -9.97
C LEU A 125 -44.95 -35.40 -9.16
N LYS A 126 -44.38 -36.13 -8.21
CA LYS A 126 -45.08 -37.07 -7.32
C LYS A 126 -44.55 -36.91 -5.90
N CYS A 127 -45.45 -36.77 -4.94
CA CYS A 127 -45.06 -36.70 -3.54
C CYS A 127 -44.44 -38.05 -3.10
N PRO A 128 -43.20 -38.07 -2.59
CA PRO A 128 -42.57 -39.31 -2.15
C PRO A 128 -43.23 -39.89 -0.90
N GLU A 129 -43.91 -39.06 -0.09
CA GLU A 129 -44.54 -39.47 1.17
C GLU A 129 -45.93 -40.11 0.96
N CYS A 130 -46.80 -39.49 0.15
CA CYS A 130 -48.18 -39.98 -0.04
C CYS A 130 -48.45 -40.57 -1.43
N GLY A 131 -47.49 -40.46 -2.36
CA GLY A 131 -47.59 -41.00 -3.71
C GLY A 131 -48.54 -40.26 -4.66
N LYS A 132 -49.19 -39.15 -4.23
CA LYS A 132 -50.06 -38.35 -5.10
C LYS A 132 -49.25 -37.57 -6.14
N LEU A 133 -49.84 -37.39 -7.32
CA LEU A 133 -49.28 -36.54 -8.38
C LEU A 133 -49.55 -35.07 -8.08
N LEU A 134 -48.53 -34.25 -8.32
CA LEU A 134 -48.56 -32.79 -8.20
C LEU A 134 -48.77 -32.23 -9.60
N LYS A 135 -49.96 -31.68 -9.90
CA LYS A 135 -50.31 -31.23 -11.26
C LYS A 135 -50.29 -29.72 -11.39
N GLN A 136 -50.75 -29.01 -10.37
CA GLN A 136 -50.93 -27.56 -10.42
C GLN A 136 -50.28 -26.83 -9.23
N VAL A 137 -49.32 -25.95 -9.54
CA VAL A 137 -48.73 -25.01 -8.58
C VAL A 137 -49.83 -24.11 -7.99
N GLY A 138 -49.76 -23.83 -6.70
CA GLY A 138 -50.72 -23.00 -5.97
C GLY A 138 -52.03 -23.70 -5.58
N ILE A 139 -52.25 -24.94 -6.04
CA ILE A 139 -53.41 -25.77 -5.65
C ILE A 139 -52.95 -27.09 -5.03
N ASP A 140 -52.10 -27.84 -5.74
CA ASP A 140 -51.61 -29.14 -5.25
C ASP A 140 -50.35 -28.96 -4.41
N TYR A 141 -49.47 -28.04 -4.83
CA TYR A 141 -48.19 -27.78 -4.18
C TYR A 141 -47.75 -26.32 -4.31
N GLY A 142 -46.85 -25.90 -3.44
CA GLY A 142 -46.23 -24.59 -3.43
C GLY A 142 -44.74 -24.66 -3.77
N GLU A 143 -44.26 -23.60 -4.42
CA GLU A 143 -42.86 -23.39 -4.77
C GLU A 143 -42.35 -22.14 -4.01
N PRO A 144 -42.00 -22.27 -2.73
CA PRO A 144 -41.47 -21.14 -1.96
C PRO A 144 -40.08 -20.67 -2.45
N GLY A 145 -39.47 -21.38 -3.40
CA GLY A 145 -38.16 -21.07 -3.99
C GLY A 145 -37.02 -21.76 -3.26
N LYS A 146 -35.82 -21.16 -3.33
CA LYS A 146 -34.60 -21.72 -2.75
C LYS A 146 -34.58 -21.64 -1.24
N ALA A 147 -34.34 -22.78 -0.60
CA ALA A 147 -34.01 -22.85 0.82
C ALA A 147 -32.85 -23.82 1.07
N TYR A 148 -32.37 -23.83 2.30
CA TYR A 148 -31.41 -24.80 2.79
C TYR A 148 -32.11 -25.92 3.56
N LYS A 149 -31.63 -27.15 3.40
CA LYS A 149 -32.03 -28.32 4.20
C LYS A 149 -30.83 -28.81 5.00
N CYS A 150 -30.96 -28.91 6.31
CA CYS A 150 -29.92 -29.50 7.15
C CYS A 150 -29.88 -31.02 6.96
N LEU A 151 -28.72 -31.55 6.55
CA LEU A 151 -28.52 -32.99 6.39
C LEU A 151 -28.25 -33.71 7.71
N HIS A 152 -28.18 -32.98 8.83
CA HIS A 152 -28.02 -33.54 10.17
C HIS A 152 -29.35 -33.61 10.94
N CYS A 153 -30.15 -32.53 10.96
CA CYS A 153 -31.42 -32.49 11.70
C CYS A 153 -32.67 -32.51 10.82
N GLY A 154 -32.55 -32.36 9.50
CA GLY A 154 -33.67 -32.37 8.55
C GLY A 154 -34.36 -31.01 8.35
N ASP A 155 -34.09 -30.02 9.20
CA ASP A 155 -34.77 -28.72 9.14
C ASP A 155 -34.52 -27.94 7.85
N PHE A 156 -35.57 -27.25 7.42
CA PHE A 156 -35.53 -26.25 6.35
C PHE A 156 -35.36 -24.83 6.90
N PHE A 157 -34.52 -24.04 6.27
CA PHE A 157 -34.27 -22.64 6.64
C PHE A 157 -33.80 -21.82 5.44
N TYR A 158 -34.10 -20.52 5.42
CA TYR A 158 -33.69 -19.62 4.33
C TYR A 158 -32.37 -18.89 4.62
N TYR A 159 -32.09 -18.61 5.89
CA TYR A 159 -30.92 -17.85 6.32
C TYR A 159 -30.08 -18.70 7.27
N PRO A 160 -28.94 -19.23 6.83
CA PRO A 160 -27.98 -19.86 7.72
C PRO A 160 -27.47 -18.85 8.75
N MET A 161 -27.13 -19.33 9.93
CA MET A 161 -26.41 -18.50 10.91
C MET A 161 -24.99 -18.28 10.41
N GLU A 162 -24.62 -17.01 10.20
CA GLU A 162 -23.27 -16.62 9.77
C GLU A 162 -22.37 -16.31 10.96
N TYR A 163 -21.21 -16.95 10.96
CA TYR A 163 -20.07 -16.63 11.81
C TYR A 163 -18.86 -16.40 10.93
N TRP A 164 -17.90 -15.63 11.42
CA TRP A 164 -16.58 -15.52 10.82
C TRP A 164 -15.57 -16.30 11.65
N VAL A 165 -14.62 -16.92 10.96
CA VAL A 165 -13.52 -17.67 11.56
C VAL A 165 -12.22 -17.01 11.14
N CYS A 166 -11.42 -16.61 12.12
CA CYS A 166 -10.07 -16.11 11.86
C CYS A 166 -9.16 -17.27 11.44
N CYS A 167 -8.55 -17.20 10.26
CA CYS A 167 -7.62 -18.22 9.77
C CYS A 167 -6.30 -18.23 10.56
N ASN A 168 -5.94 -17.12 11.21
CA ASN A 168 -4.73 -17.01 12.03
C ASN A 168 -4.87 -17.63 13.44
N CYS A 169 -5.89 -17.24 14.23
CA CYS A 169 -6.06 -17.72 15.61
C CYS A 169 -7.23 -18.70 15.83
N SER A 170 -7.96 -19.06 14.76
CA SER A 170 -9.14 -19.94 14.80
C SER A 170 -10.34 -19.44 15.62
N LYS A 171 -10.31 -18.21 16.15
CA LYS A 171 -11.45 -17.61 16.86
C LYS A 171 -12.66 -17.52 15.93
N MET A 172 -13.80 -17.99 16.41
CA MET A 172 -15.10 -17.84 15.78
C MET A 172 -15.91 -16.76 16.49
N PHE A 173 -16.50 -15.85 15.72
CA PHE A 173 -17.26 -14.70 16.23
C PHE A 173 -18.31 -14.29 15.20
N LYS A 174 -19.31 -13.50 15.60
CA LYS A 174 -20.33 -12.95 14.70
C LYS A 174 -19.74 -11.79 13.90
N PRO A 175 -20.21 -11.52 12.66
CA PRO A 175 -19.70 -10.41 11.86
C PRO A 175 -19.72 -9.04 12.57
N MET A 176 -20.74 -8.78 13.40
CA MET A 176 -20.87 -7.54 14.18
C MET A 176 -19.83 -7.37 15.30
N GLU A 177 -19.15 -8.45 15.68
CA GLU A 177 -18.09 -8.43 16.69
C GLU A 177 -16.71 -8.18 16.08
N ALA A 178 -16.62 -8.10 14.75
CA ALA A 178 -15.38 -7.76 14.07
C ALA A 178 -14.92 -6.33 14.42
N SER A 179 -13.62 -6.15 14.61
CA SER A 179 -13.04 -4.80 14.63
C SER A 179 -13.05 -4.24 13.21
N VAL A 180 -13.52 -3.01 13.03
CA VAL A 180 -13.63 -2.36 11.73
C VAL A 180 -12.66 -1.19 11.67
N GLU A 181 -11.77 -1.21 10.70
CA GLU A 181 -10.81 -0.13 10.45
C GLU A 181 -11.08 0.53 9.10
N ASP A 182 -11.00 1.86 9.09
CA ASP A 182 -11.07 2.62 7.84
C ASP A 182 -9.77 2.50 7.06
N VAL A 183 -9.91 2.25 5.77
CA VAL A 183 -8.85 2.29 4.79
C VAL A 183 -9.02 3.58 4.00
N PHE A 184 -7.95 4.36 3.85
CA PHE A 184 -8.01 5.69 3.27
C PHE A 184 -7.30 5.77 1.93
N THR A 185 -7.81 6.61 1.03
CA THR A 185 -7.02 7.22 -0.04
C THR A 185 -6.46 8.54 0.48
N TYR A 186 -5.25 8.89 0.07
CA TYR A 186 -4.64 10.18 0.42
C TYR A 186 -4.37 11.00 -0.84
N ARG A 187 -4.48 12.32 -0.71
CA ARG A 187 -4.11 13.27 -1.76
C ARG A 187 -3.36 14.44 -1.16
N PHE A 188 -2.57 15.12 -1.98
CA PHE A 188 -1.84 16.30 -1.50
C PHE A 188 -2.80 17.41 -1.08
N ASN A 189 -2.51 18.04 0.06
CA ASN A 189 -3.19 19.26 0.46
C ASN A 189 -2.56 20.45 -0.28
N GLU A 190 -3.25 20.95 -1.30
CA GLU A 190 -2.76 22.10 -2.09
C GLU A 190 -2.46 23.35 -1.25
N ALA A 191 -3.09 23.52 -0.09
CA ALA A 191 -2.80 24.63 0.82
C ALA A 191 -1.35 24.58 1.36
N MET A 192 -0.74 23.39 1.40
CA MET A 192 0.64 23.18 1.86
C MET A 192 1.68 23.35 0.75
N LYS A 193 1.26 23.71 -0.46
CA LYS A 193 2.16 23.89 -1.62
C LYS A 193 3.34 24.82 -1.30
N GLY A 194 3.06 25.98 -0.73
CA GLY A 194 4.09 26.97 -0.39
C GLY A 194 5.06 26.48 0.69
N GLU A 195 4.61 25.65 1.63
CA GLU A 195 5.48 25.08 2.67
C GLU A 195 6.42 24.02 2.08
N VAL A 196 5.91 23.15 1.19
CA VAL A 196 6.76 22.17 0.49
C VAL A 196 7.78 22.88 -0.41
N GLU A 197 7.38 23.91 -1.16
CA GLU A 197 8.29 24.70 -2.00
C GLU A 197 9.41 25.37 -1.18
N LYS A 198 9.09 25.88 0.01
CA LYS A 198 10.10 26.41 0.94
C LYS A 198 11.10 25.36 1.37
N VAL A 199 10.71 24.10 1.49
CA VAL A 199 11.64 23.04 1.91
C VAL A 199 12.42 22.48 0.74
N LEU A 200 11.85 22.42 -0.46
CA LEU A 200 12.63 22.16 -1.68
C LEU A 200 13.74 23.22 -1.87
N SER A 201 13.59 24.40 -1.26
CA SER A 201 14.68 25.37 -1.19
C SER A 201 15.92 24.89 -0.42
N TYR A 202 15.83 23.82 0.37
CA TYR A 202 16.98 23.18 1.04
C TYR A 202 18.00 22.59 0.05
N VAL A 203 17.54 21.93 -1.02
CA VAL A 203 18.43 21.42 -2.08
C VAL A 203 18.85 22.51 -3.06
N LYS A 204 18.14 23.65 -3.09
CA LYS A 204 18.35 24.74 -4.04
C LYS A 204 19.74 25.40 -3.95
N PRO A 205 20.32 25.69 -2.76
CA PRO A 205 21.70 26.13 -2.64
C PRO A 205 22.69 25.16 -3.29
N ILE A 206 22.47 23.86 -3.12
CA ILE A 206 23.32 22.81 -3.69
C ILE A 206 23.12 22.74 -5.22
N SER A 207 21.87 22.80 -5.70
CA SER A 207 21.55 22.81 -7.13
C SER A 207 22.21 23.99 -7.85
N GLN A 208 22.18 25.18 -7.24
CA GLN A 208 22.80 26.39 -7.78
C GLN A 208 24.32 26.27 -7.95
N VAL A 209 25.00 25.48 -7.11
CA VAL A 209 26.44 25.22 -7.26
C VAL A 209 26.70 24.39 -8.53
N PHE A 210 25.88 23.38 -8.80
CA PHE A 210 25.96 22.61 -10.06
C PHE A 210 25.62 23.49 -11.28
N GLU A 211 24.60 24.34 -11.19
CA GLU A 211 24.24 25.28 -12.26
C GLU A 211 25.39 26.23 -12.61
N LYS A 212 26.03 26.84 -11.58
CA LYS A 212 27.21 27.71 -11.76
C LYS A 212 28.39 26.98 -12.39
N ALA A 213 28.55 25.68 -12.10
CA ALA A 213 29.55 24.84 -12.74
C ALA A 213 29.18 24.41 -14.18
N GLY A 214 28.08 24.92 -14.74
CA GLY A 214 27.67 24.69 -16.13
C GLY A 214 26.90 23.40 -16.36
N PHE A 215 26.23 22.88 -15.33
CA PHE A 215 25.30 21.76 -15.46
C PHE A 215 23.86 22.28 -15.59
N THR A 216 23.04 21.63 -16.42
CA THR A 216 21.59 21.71 -16.32
C THR A 216 21.15 20.83 -15.16
N VAL A 217 20.35 21.36 -14.24
CA VAL A 217 19.98 20.65 -13.02
C VAL A 217 18.48 20.43 -12.94
N GLU A 218 18.08 19.21 -12.63
CA GLU A 218 16.72 18.82 -12.29
C GLU A 218 16.70 18.39 -10.82
N CYS A 219 15.79 18.94 -10.02
CA CYS A 219 15.61 18.54 -8.62
C CYS A 219 14.48 17.51 -8.54
N PHE A 220 14.70 16.43 -7.80
CA PHE A 220 13.74 15.33 -7.62
C PHE A 220 13.18 14.71 -8.93
N PRO A 221 13.94 14.60 -10.05
CA PRO A 221 13.39 13.95 -11.24
C PRO A 221 13.17 12.46 -11.03
N GLU A 222 12.14 11.93 -11.70
CA GLU A 222 11.90 10.51 -11.82
C GLU A 222 12.70 9.95 -13.01
N LEU A 223 13.68 9.10 -12.71
CA LEU A 223 14.56 8.50 -13.70
C LEU A 223 14.27 7.00 -13.83
N LYS A 224 14.24 6.51 -15.08
CA LYS A 224 14.03 5.08 -15.36
C LYS A 224 15.37 4.34 -15.30
N GLY A 225 15.47 3.36 -14.39
CA GLY A 225 16.60 2.46 -14.25
C GLY A 225 16.66 1.37 -15.32
N LYS A 226 17.80 0.69 -15.42
CA LYS A 226 18.00 -0.44 -16.35
C LYS A 226 17.09 -1.62 -16.04
N SER A 227 16.73 -1.80 -14.77
CA SER A 227 15.76 -2.80 -14.32
C SER A 227 14.34 -2.51 -14.80
N GLY A 228 14.07 -1.30 -15.28
CA GLY A 228 12.72 -0.80 -15.57
C GLY A 228 12.06 -0.09 -14.39
N SER A 229 12.62 -0.21 -13.19
CA SER A 229 12.19 0.53 -12.00
C SER A 229 12.38 2.04 -12.17
N LYS A 230 11.52 2.82 -11.52
CA LYS A 230 11.60 4.28 -11.49
C LYS A 230 12.23 4.71 -10.18
N HIS A 231 13.13 5.70 -10.24
CA HIS A 231 13.88 6.20 -9.09
C HIS A 231 13.78 7.71 -9.00
N ILE A 232 13.45 8.23 -7.82
CA ILE A 232 13.56 9.66 -7.54
C ILE A 232 14.95 9.97 -6.98
N VAL A 233 15.62 10.94 -7.58
CA VAL A 233 16.96 11.41 -7.22
C VAL A 233 16.86 12.86 -6.76
N ASP A 234 17.47 13.25 -5.65
CA ASP A 234 17.23 14.60 -5.09
C ASP A 234 17.76 15.70 -6.01
N ILE A 235 18.95 15.50 -6.60
CA ILE A 235 19.51 16.39 -7.62
C ILE A 235 20.14 15.56 -8.75
N TYR A 236 19.68 15.79 -9.97
CA TYR A 236 20.27 15.25 -11.18
C TYR A 236 20.90 16.36 -12.01
N ALA A 237 22.22 16.33 -12.18
CA ALA A 237 22.95 17.37 -12.90
C ALA A 237 23.54 16.82 -14.21
N ILE A 238 23.22 17.45 -15.34
CA ILE A 238 23.63 17.04 -16.68
C ILE A 238 24.57 18.10 -17.24
N ALA A 239 25.79 17.70 -17.61
CA ALA A 239 26.74 18.61 -18.21
C ALA A 239 26.23 19.09 -19.58
N GLY A 240 26.39 20.39 -19.86
CA GLY A 240 26.15 20.92 -21.22
C GLY A 240 27.07 20.28 -22.28
N ASN A 241 26.77 20.55 -23.56
CA ASN A 241 27.52 20.01 -24.70
C ASN A 241 29.01 20.40 -24.65
N GLY A 242 29.86 19.49 -24.17
CA GLY A 242 31.30 19.65 -24.08
C GLY A 242 32.00 18.31 -23.82
N ARG A 243 33.34 18.26 -24.03
CA ARG A 243 34.16 17.07 -23.73
C ARG A 243 34.47 16.97 -22.23
N ARG A 244 33.44 16.82 -21.38
CA ARG A 244 33.63 16.50 -19.95
C ARG A 244 33.74 15.00 -19.72
N LYS A 245 34.64 14.59 -18.82
CA LYS A 245 34.77 13.20 -18.36
C LYS A 245 33.54 12.75 -17.55
N VAL A 246 32.98 13.67 -16.77
CA VAL A 246 31.71 13.50 -16.04
C VAL A 246 30.61 14.24 -16.82
N ARG A 247 29.59 13.49 -17.24
CA ARG A 247 28.45 14.00 -18.02
C ARG A 247 27.17 14.11 -17.21
N LYS A 248 27.02 13.26 -16.21
CA LYS A 248 25.83 13.16 -15.37
C LYS A 248 26.27 13.01 -13.91
N LEU A 249 25.59 13.69 -12.99
CA LEU A 249 25.72 13.46 -11.56
C LEU A 249 24.37 13.13 -10.96
N ILE A 250 24.36 12.09 -10.15
CA ILE A 250 23.24 11.67 -9.31
C ILE A 250 23.63 12.04 -7.88
N VAL A 251 22.86 12.92 -7.25
CA VAL A 251 23.14 13.40 -5.91
C VAL A 251 21.91 13.23 -5.05
N ASP A 252 22.05 12.47 -3.96
CA ASP A 252 21.03 12.40 -2.90
C ASP A 252 21.57 13.12 -1.66
N VAL A 253 20.66 13.75 -0.93
CA VAL A 253 20.95 14.49 0.30
C VAL A 253 20.16 13.88 1.44
N GLU A 254 20.87 13.36 2.43
CA GLU A 254 20.29 12.71 3.59
C GLU A 254 20.65 13.50 4.84
N GLU A 255 19.68 14.27 5.37
CA GLU A 255 19.83 15.06 6.59
C GLU A 255 19.14 14.38 7.77
N LYS A 256 19.85 14.33 8.90
CA LYS A 256 19.35 13.86 10.18
C LYS A 256 19.18 15.06 11.13
N PRO A 257 17.94 15.51 11.36
CA PRO A 257 17.68 16.71 12.15
C PRO A 257 17.97 16.55 13.66
N ASP A 258 18.01 15.32 14.16
CA ASP A 258 18.26 15.00 15.58
C ASP A 258 19.74 14.68 15.89
N GLU A 259 20.68 15.15 15.06
CA GLU A 259 22.12 14.80 15.13
C GLU A 259 22.44 13.31 14.98
N GLY A 260 21.44 12.49 14.62
CA GLY A 260 21.62 11.07 14.29
C GLY A 260 22.52 10.88 13.06
N MET A 261 23.09 9.69 12.88
CA MET A 261 23.90 9.39 11.70
C MET A 261 23.03 8.90 10.54
N VAL A 262 23.46 9.16 9.30
CA VAL A 262 22.90 8.51 8.11
C VAL A 262 23.27 7.02 8.17
N THR A 263 22.25 6.18 8.16
CA THR A 263 22.37 4.75 8.40
C THR A 263 22.85 3.99 7.15
N LEU A 264 23.34 2.76 7.32
CA LEU A 264 23.69 1.88 6.21
C LEU A 264 22.48 1.63 5.32
N ASP A 265 21.28 1.44 5.88
CA ASP A 265 20.08 1.17 5.08
C ASP A 265 19.73 2.34 4.16
N GLU A 266 19.82 3.57 4.65
CA GLU A 266 19.63 4.79 3.85
C GLU A 266 20.68 4.92 2.76
N PHE A 267 21.95 4.67 3.11
CA PHE A 267 23.01 4.65 2.13
C PHE A 267 22.81 3.55 1.07
N LEU A 268 22.37 2.36 1.46
CA LEU A 268 22.09 1.25 0.55
C LEU A 268 20.93 1.56 -0.40
N ARG A 269 19.93 2.33 0.02
CA ARG A 269 18.87 2.82 -0.89
C ARG A 269 19.47 3.68 -2.00
N PHE A 270 20.36 4.62 -1.66
CA PHE A 270 21.08 5.41 -2.67
C PHE A 270 21.93 4.52 -3.58
N VAL A 271 22.66 3.55 -3.02
CA VAL A 271 23.45 2.59 -3.80
C VAL A 271 22.58 1.84 -4.81
N ALA A 272 21.40 1.36 -4.41
CA ALA A 272 20.48 0.66 -5.29
C ALA A 272 20.06 1.53 -6.49
N LYS A 273 19.68 2.79 -6.23
CA LYS A 273 19.35 3.78 -7.28
C LYS A 273 20.55 3.98 -8.23
N VAL A 274 21.73 4.25 -7.66
CA VAL A 274 22.95 4.53 -8.43
C VAL A 274 23.32 3.37 -9.33
N LEU A 275 23.30 2.13 -8.81
CA LEU A 275 23.66 0.96 -9.60
C LEU A 275 22.70 0.74 -10.76
N ASP A 276 21.41 0.98 -10.55
CA ASP A 276 20.38 0.81 -11.58
C ASP A 276 20.41 1.93 -12.64
N LEU A 277 20.77 3.16 -12.24
CA LEU A 277 20.88 4.33 -13.12
C LEU A 277 22.27 4.52 -13.74
N ARG A 278 23.29 3.74 -13.34
CA ARG A 278 24.69 3.99 -13.71
C ARG A 278 24.94 3.85 -15.21
N GLU A 279 25.35 4.93 -15.85
CA GLU A 279 25.82 4.93 -17.24
C GLU A 279 27.27 5.44 -17.36
N LYS A 280 27.89 5.25 -18.52
CA LYS A 280 29.23 5.76 -18.81
C LYS A 280 29.26 7.28 -18.65
N GLY A 281 30.17 7.78 -17.81
CA GLY A 281 30.28 9.21 -17.51
C GLY A 281 29.31 9.71 -16.42
N THR A 282 28.62 8.80 -15.71
CA THR A 282 27.82 9.13 -14.53
C THR A 282 28.67 9.03 -13.27
N LYS A 283 28.67 10.09 -12.46
CA LYS A 283 29.15 10.06 -11.07
C LYS A 283 27.96 10.09 -10.11
N SER A 284 28.19 9.59 -8.90
CA SER A 284 27.21 9.54 -7.82
C SER A 284 27.82 10.13 -6.57
N LEU A 285 27.09 11.01 -5.89
CA LEU A 285 27.50 11.69 -4.67
C LEU A 285 26.40 11.60 -3.61
N MET A 286 26.71 11.07 -2.43
CA MET A 286 25.83 11.16 -1.27
C MET A 286 26.25 12.35 -0.40
N LEU A 287 25.33 13.26 -0.08
CA LEU A 287 25.55 14.28 0.94
C LEU A 287 24.92 13.81 2.25
N ALA A 288 25.76 13.42 3.21
CA ALA A 288 25.31 12.93 4.52
C ALA A 288 25.48 14.02 5.58
N ILE A 289 24.39 14.36 6.26
CA ILE A 289 24.36 15.42 7.27
C ILE A 289 23.78 14.84 8.56
N PRO A 290 24.54 14.79 9.68
CA PRO A 290 25.91 15.28 9.84
C PRO A 290 26.98 14.37 9.21
N ASN A 291 26.78 13.05 9.26
CA ASN A 291 27.78 12.07 8.84
C ASN A 291 27.14 10.71 8.54
N LEU A 292 27.86 9.87 7.79
CA LEU A 292 27.54 8.46 7.59
C LEU A 292 28.04 7.63 8.77
N GLU A 293 27.36 6.53 9.05
CA GLU A 293 27.88 5.52 9.96
C GLU A 293 29.08 4.76 9.36
N LYS A 294 29.84 4.05 10.21
CA LYS A 294 31.13 3.44 9.82
C LYS A 294 30.93 2.37 8.75
N GLU A 295 29.91 1.54 8.91
CA GLU A 295 29.54 0.45 8.02
C GLU A 295 29.22 0.99 6.62
N ALA A 296 28.44 2.07 6.54
CA ALA A 296 28.11 2.75 5.29
C ALA A 296 29.37 3.29 4.58
N LYS A 297 30.33 3.90 5.30
CA LYS A 297 31.61 4.35 4.72
C LYS A 297 32.44 3.22 4.13
N MET A 298 32.45 2.06 4.80
CA MET A 298 33.15 0.88 4.29
C MET A 298 32.53 0.41 2.97
N VAL A 299 31.20 0.41 2.87
CA VAL A 299 30.49 0.06 1.64
C VAL A 299 30.73 1.10 0.54
N ALA A 300 30.66 2.39 0.86
CA ALA A 300 30.91 3.48 -0.07
C ALA A 300 32.30 3.37 -0.72
N SER A 301 33.32 3.11 0.10
CA SER A 301 34.70 2.92 -0.35
C SER A 301 34.85 1.72 -1.29
N LYS A 302 34.23 0.57 -0.94
CA LYS A 302 34.26 -0.64 -1.78
C LYS A 302 33.57 -0.43 -3.13
N LEU A 303 32.45 0.28 -3.14
CA LEU A 303 31.65 0.52 -4.34
C LEU A 303 32.11 1.74 -5.16
N LYS A 304 33.12 2.48 -4.65
CA LYS A 304 33.64 3.72 -5.25
C LYS A 304 32.53 4.74 -5.48
N ILE A 305 31.65 4.88 -4.50
CA ILE A 305 30.62 5.93 -4.45
C ILE A 305 31.21 7.08 -3.65
N GLU A 306 31.16 8.30 -4.19
CA GLU A 306 31.64 9.48 -3.49
C GLU A 306 30.60 9.91 -2.44
N TRP A 307 31.07 10.40 -1.30
CA TRP A 307 30.21 11.00 -0.28
C TRP A 307 30.88 12.22 0.33
N ILE A 308 30.06 13.12 0.85
CA ILE A 308 30.47 14.30 1.62
C ILE A 308 29.75 14.24 2.96
N GLU A 309 30.49 14.50 4.02
CA GLU A 309 29.95 14.68 5.36
C GLU A 309 30.00 16.17 5.72
N ALA A 310 28.90 16.68 6.25
CA ALA A 310 28.78 18.10 6.58
C ALA A 310 27.82 18.28 7.74
N ARG A 311 28.06 19.26 8.61
CA ARG A 311 27.20 19.54 9.77
C ARG A 311 25.91 20.26 9.40
N SER A 312 25.82 20.78 8.18
CA SER A 312 24.65 21.50 7.67
C SER A 312 24.70 21.57 6.15
N VAL A 313 23.55 21.89 5.54
CA VAL A 313 23.42 22.16 4.09
C VAL A 313 24.41 23.19 3.61
N LYS A 314 24.61 24.24 4.40
CA LYS A 314 25.48 25.36 4.04
C LYS A 314 26.92 24.88 3.92
N GLU A 315 27.35 24.03 4.86
CA GLU A 315 28.66 23.40 4.80
C GLU A 315 28.74 22.41 3.63
N ALA A 316 27.71 21.59 3.41
CA ALA A 316 27.66 20.66 2.28
C ALA A 316 27.79 21.39 0.94
N THR A 317 27.07 22.51 0.78
CA THR A 317 27.10 23.37 -0.41
C THR A 317 28.53 23.87 -0.70
N LEU A 318 29.25 24.34 0.32
CA LEU A 318 30.63 24.79 0.18
C LEU A 318 31.59 23.64 -0.19
N GLN A 319 31.38 22.45 0.35
CA GLN A 319 32.19 21.28 0.02
C GLN A 319 31.93 20.80 -1.42
N VAL A 320 30.67 20.82 -1.87
CA VAL A 320 30.30 20.49 -3.26
C VAL A 320 30.93 21.48 -4.24
N ASP A 321 30.95 22.78 -3.93
CA ASP A 321 31.56 23.80 -4.77
C ASP A 321 33.07 23.57 -4.98
N ARG A 322 33.77 23.18 -3.90
CA ARG A 322 35.19 22.78 -3.97
C ARG A 322 35.40 21.50 -4.78
N LEU A 323 34.51 20.51 -4.62
CA LEU A 323 34.56 19.27 -5.39
C LEU A 323 34.42 19.56 -6.88
N LEU A 324 33.44 20.37 -7.28
CA LEU A 324 33.20 20.71 -8.69
C LEU A 324 34.33 21.52 -9.30
N SER A 325 34.98 22.38 -8.53
CA SER A 325 36.17 23.12 -8.96
C SER A 325 37.37 22.22 -9.28
N SER A 326 37.36 20.97 -8.80
CA SER A 326 38.44 19.98 -9.03
C SER A 326 38.18 18.99 -10.19
N LEU A 327 36.98 19.04 -10.80
CA LEU A 327 36.51 18.10 -11.84
C LEU A 327 36.73 18.58 -13.27
#